data_AF-A0A3R7IRS7-F1
#
_entry.id   AF-A0A3R7IRS7-F1
#
_cell.length_a   1.000
_cell.length_b   1.000
_cell.length_c   1.000
_cell.angle_alpha   90.00
_cell.angle_beta   90.00
_cell.angle_gamma   90.00
#
_symmetry.space_group_name_H-M   'P 1'
#
loop_
_entity.id
_entity.type
_entity.pdbx_description
1 polymer ?
#
loop_
_entity_poly.entity_id
_entity_poly.type
_entity_poly.pdbx_seq_one_letter_code
_entity_poly.pdbx_strand_id
1 'polypeptide(L)'
;MRGLRVLRAPAALPACLFALLLLGGTPAAHAHSALKDATPAPGATVGSGTGVVALTFGALRPGATPELALTGPDGTEVPVGRPVVADDSVVCAAVTPLRAGVTTLTYTVTAADGDEQTSAYQFEVADGTEPAAEPSACRGLDLAAPAAPEPQPEPEAQPATGSAAGGDDTSPGPGGTTAPVVLAGAAVVAAVAGALAVRMLRRRRHTERREDTV
;
A
#
# COMPACT_ATOMS: atom_id res chain seq x y z
N MET A 1 52.06 -16.96 -45.65
CA MET A 1 52.30 -16.77 -44.20
C MET A 1 50.96 -16.79 -43.47
N ARG A 2 50.99 -17.36 -42.26
CA ARG A 2 49.84 -17.85 -41.46
C ARG A 2 48.82 -16.77 -41.11
N GLY A 3 47.55 -17.19 -41.02
CA GLY A 3 46.40 -16.31 -40.80
C GLY A 3 46.17 -15.87 -39.36
N LEU A 4 45.26 -14.90 -39.23
CA LEU A 4 44.46 -14.69 -38.03
C LEU A 4 43.01 -14.47 -38.46
N ARG A 5 42.17 -15.48 -38.26
CA ARG A 5 40.72 -15.29 -38.22
C ARG A 5 40.41 -14.61 -36.89
N VAL A 6 40.21 -13.30 -36.92
CA VAL A 6 39.67 -12.57 -35.78
C VAL A 6 38.21 -12.98 -35.65
N LEU A 7 37.93 -13.94 -34.76
CA LEU A 7 36.59 -14.21 -34.27
C LEU A 7 36.10 -12.93 -33.58
N ARG A 8 35.33 -12.11 -34.29
CA ARG A 8 34.52 -11.07 -33.68
C ARG A 8 33.46 -11.79 -32.85
N ALA A 9 33.74 -11.97 -31.57
CA ALA A 9 32.73 -12.39 -30.60
C ALA A 9 31.51 -11.48 -30.78
N PRO A 10 30.30 -12.03 -30.98
CA PRO A 10 29.13 -11.19 -31.14
C PRO A 10 28.93 -10.43 -29.83
N ALA A 11 28.95 -9.10 -29.92
CA ALA A 11 28.59 -8.17 -28.84
C ALA A 11 27.09 -8.27 -28.46
N ALA A 12 26.48 -9.46 -28.58
CA ALA A 12 25.10 -9.76 -28.23
C ALA A 12 24.96 -10.25 -26.77
N LEU A 13 26.03 -10.81 -26.18
CA LEU A 13 26.02 -11.25 -24.78
C LEU A 13 25.88 -10.12 -23.74
N PRO A 14 26.52 -8.93 -23.87
CA PRO A 14 26.36 -7.89 -22.84
C PRO A 14 24.98 -7.19 -22.90
N ALA A 15 24.30 -7.22 -24.06
CA ALA A 15 23.00 -6.57 -24.23
C ALA A 15 21.85 -7.35 -23.57
N CYS A 16 21.89 -8.69 -23.60
CA CYS A 16 20.89 -9.52 -22.92
C CYS A 16 21.01 -9.46 -21.39
N LEU A 17 22.22 -9.33 -20.85
CA LEU A 17 22.43 -9.19 -19.41
C LEU A 17 21.87 -7.86 -18.89
N PHE A 18 22.06 -6.77 -19.64
CA PHE A 18 21.53 -5.45 -19.28
C PHE A 18 19.99 -5.39 -19.32
N ALA A 19 19.37 -6.07 -20.29
CA ALA A 19 17.91 -6.14 -20.42
C ALA A 19 17.24 -6.95 -19.30
N LEU A 20 17.92 -7.97 -18.74
CA LEU A 20 17.40 -8.71 -17.58
C LEU A 20 17.45 -7.89 -16.28
N LEU A 21 18.44 -7.01 -16.11
CA LEU A 21 18.52 -6.13 -14.94
C LEU A 21 17.40 -5.07 -14.91
N LEU A 22 16.87 -4.66 -16.06
CA LEU A 22 15.76 -3.70 -16.16
C LEU A 22 14.38 -4.30 -15.85
N LEU A 23 14.27 -5.63 -15.84
CA LEU A 23 13.04 -6.35 -15.44
C LEU A 23 13.07 -6.81 -13.98
N GLY A 24 14.20 -6.65 -13.29
CA GLY A 24 14.26 -6.73 -11.84
C GLY A 24 13.66 -5.46 -11.26
N GLY A 25 12.34 -5.43 -11.14
CA GLY A 25 11.67 -4.42 -10.32
C GLY A 25 12.38 -4.38 -8.97
N THR A 26 12.92 -3.23 -8.60
CA THR A 26 13.52 -3.05 -7.27
C THR A 26 12.42 -3.40 -6.28
N PRO A 27 12.59 -4.39 -5.37
CA PRO A 27 11.69 -4.48 -4.24
C PRO A 27 11.73 -3.08 -3.62
N ALA A 28 10.57 -2.45 -3.47
CA ALA A 28 10.48 -1.18 -2.78
C ALA A 28 11.16 -1.41 -1.42
N ALA A 29 12.34 -0.84 -1.23
CA ALA A 29 13.06 -0.92 0.02
C ALA A 29 12.25 -0.08 1.00
N HIS A 30 11.24 -0.70 1.63
CA HIS A 30 10.53 -0.16 2.77
C HIS A 30 11.50 -0.16 3.95
N ALA A 31 12.31 0.89 4.01
CA ALA A 31 13.05 1.23 5.20
C ALA A 31 12.11 2.00 6.13
N HIS A 32 12.20 1.68 7.42
CA HIS A 32 11.47 2.25 8.57
C HIS A 32 10.11 1.53 8.85
N SER A 33 9.94 1.17 10.14
CA SER A 33 9.36 -0.05 10.79
C SER A 33 8.37 -0.99 10.05
N ALA A 34 8.91 -1.91 9.26
CA ALA A 34 8.18 -3.11 8.84
C ALA A 34 7.63 -3.90 10.04
N LEU A 35 6.38 -4.35 9.93
CA LEU A 35 5.80 -5.37 10.81
C LEU A 35 6.74 -6.59 10.83
N LYS A 36 7.22 -6.96 12.01
CA LYS A 36 8.16 -8.09 12.17
C LYS A 36 7.44 -9.40 12.40
N ASP A 37 6.37 -9.34 13.19
CA ASP A 37 5.54 -10.50 13.52
C ASP A 37 4.13 -10.03 13.88
N ALA A 38 3.15 -10.92 13.73
CA ALA A 38 1.79 -10.62 14.14
C ALA A 38 1.00 -11.87 14.56
N THR A 39 0.04 -11.67 15.43
CA THR A 39 -0.92 -12.69 15.86
C THR A 39 -2.32 -12.08 15.82
N PRO A 40 -3.22 -12.55 14.94
CA PRO A 40 -2.99 -13.47 13.83
C PRO A 40 -1.96 -12.96 12.82
N ALA A 41 -1.19 -13.88 12.22
CA ALA A 41 -0.21 -13.54 11.18
C ALA A 41 -0.88 -13.27 9.82
N PRO A 42 -0.22 -12.52 8.90
CA PRO A 42 -0.72 -12.35 7.54
C PRO A 42 -0.98 -13.70 6.86
N GLY A 43 -2.21 -13.89 6.40
CA GLY A 43 -2.68 -15.11 5.73
C GLY A 43 -2.94 -16.31 6.66
N ALA A 44 -2.85 -16.14 7.98
CA ALA A 44 -3.18 -17.21 8.93
C ALA A 44 -4.68 -17.52 8.94
N THR A 45 -5.03 -18.76 9.26
CA THR A 45 -6.40 -19.16 9.59
C THR A 45 -6.53 -19.37 11.09
N VAL A 46 -7.49 -18.70 11.74
CA VAL A 46 -7.68 -18.73 13.20
C VAL A 46 -9.14 -18.94 13.57
N GLY A 47 -9.40 -19.39 14.80
CA GLY A 47 -10.75 -19.54 15.33
C GLY A 47 -11.45 -18.22 15.63
N SER A 48 -12.78 -18.21 15.54
CA SER A 48 -13.66 -17.08 15.90
C SER A 48 -13.53 -16.62 17.35
N GLY A 49 -13.01 -17.48 18.23
CA GLY A 49 -12.68 -17.16 19.62
C GLY A 49 -11.37 -16.37 19.83
N THR A 50 -10.70 -15.92 18.76
CA THR A 50 -9.51 -15.07 18.88
C THR A 50 -9.87 -13.72 19.49
N GLY A 51 -9.43 -13.47 20.72
CA GLY A 51 -9.83 -12.29 21.50
C GLY A 51 -8.78 -11.17 21.58
N VAL A 52 -7.56 -11.40 21.07
CA VAL A 52 -6.46 -10.43 21.10
C VAL A 52 -5.77 -10.42 19.75
N VAL A 53 -5.50 -9.22 19.24
CA VAL A 53 -4.55 -9.00 18.13
C VAL A 53 -3.26 -8.40 18.69
N ALA A 54 -2.13 -8.83 18.16
CA ALA A 54 -0.81 -8.40 18.59
C ALA A 54 0.11 -8.20 17.40
N LEU A 55 0.76 -7.04 17.31
CA LEU A 55 1.68 -6.69 16.23
C LEU A 55 3.04 -6.31 16.81
N THR A 56 4.11 -6.92 16.30
CA THR A 56 5.47 -6.71 16.78
C THR A 56 6.29 -5.91 15.77
N PHE A 57 7.00 -4.89 16.26
CA PHE A 57 7.76 -3.96 15.44
C PHE A 57 9.24 -3.83 15.88
N GLY A 58 9.94 -2.84 15.31
CA GLY A 58 11.08 -2.21 15.98
C GLY A 58 10.64 -1.45 17.23
N ALA A 59 11.59 -0.78 17.88
CA ALA A 59 11.25 0.13 18.98
C ALA A 59 10.27 1.21 18.49
N LEU A 60 9.20 1.40 19.24
CA LEU A 60 8.17 2.40 18.99
C LEU A 60 8.48 3.67 19.78
N ARG A 61 7.95 4.81 19.30
CA ARG A 61 8.12 6.09 20.00
C ARG A 61 7.36 6.06 21.33
N PRO A 62 8.03 6.30 22.47
CA PRO A 62 7.36 6.40 23.76
C PRO A 62 6.28 7.50 23.76
N GLY A 63 5.09 7.17 24.27
CA GLY A 63 3.96 8.09 24.34
C GLY A 63 3.20 8.30 23.03
N ALA A 64 3.64 7.72 21.91
CA ALA A 64 2.81 7.62 20.72
C ALA A 64 1.71 6.58 20.94
N THR A 65 0.51 6.85 20.42
CA THR A 65 -0.65 5.95 20.53
C THR A 65 -0.82 5.22 19.20
N PRO A 66 -0.60 3.89 19.14
CA PRO A 66 -0.91 3.10 17.96
C PRO A 66 -2.40 3.13 17.64
N GLU A 67 -2.73 2.99 16.36
CA GLU A 67 -4.10 2.80 15.90
C GLU A 67 -4.24 1.39 15.30
N LEU A 68 -5.32 0.70 15.64
CA LEU A 68 -5.69 -0.59 15.09
C LEU A 68 -7.15 -0.58 14.67
N ALA A 69 -7.45 -1.07 13.48
CA ALA A 69 -8.79 -1.25 12.97
C ALA A 69 -8.94 -2.64 12.35
N LEU A 70 -10.11 -3.26 12.56
CA LEU A 70 -10.48 -4.52 11.96
C LEU A 70 -11.72 -4.34 11.10
N THR A 71 -11.70 -4.90 9.89
CA THR A 71 -12.85 -4.97 8.98
C THR A 71 -13.16 -6.44 8.71
N GLY A 72 -14.39 -6.84 9.03
CA GLY A 72 -14.88 -8.20 8.83
C GLY A 72 -15.17 -8.52 7.36
N PRO A 73 -15.57 -9.77 7.07
CA PRO A 73 -15.78 -10.27 5.70
C PRO A 73 -16.92 -9.59 4.94
N ASP A 74 -17.86 -8.97 5.65
CA ASP A 74 -18.97 -8.20 5.10
C ASP A 74 -18.63 -6.72 4.89
N GLY A 75 -17.39 -6.31 5.16
CA GLY A 75 -16.96 -4.91 5.10
C GLY A 75 -17.32 -4.09 6.35
N THR A 76 -17.91 -4.71 7.38
CA THR A 76 -18.27 -4.01 8.62
C THR A 76 -17.07 -3.89 9.55
N GLU A 77 -16.97 -2.78 10.28
CA GLU A 77 -15.98 -2.64 11.34
C GLU A 77 -16.24 -3.63 12.48
N VAL A 78 -15.15 -4.24 12.95
CA VAL A 78 -15.12 -5.07 14.15
C VAL A 78 -14.59 -4.20 15.28
N PRO A 79 -15.30 -4.08 16.42
CA PRO A 79 -14.82 -3.31 17.56
C PRO A 79 -13.44 -3.79 18.06
N VAL A 80 -12.53 -2.82 18.20
CA VAL A 80 -11.16 -3.01 18.73
C VAL A 80 -11.00 -2.15 19.98
N GLY A 81 -10.47 -2.75 21.04
CA GLY A 81 -10.12 -2.04 22.27
C GLY A 81 -8.93 -1.11 22.06
N ARG A 82 -8.73 -0.14 22.96
CA ARG A 82 -7.59 0.79 22.85
C ARG A 82 -6.26 0.00 22.84
N PRO A 83 -5.38 0.21 21.84
CA PRO A 83 -4.10 -0.48 21.80
C PRO A 83 -3.19 -0.11 22.99
N VAL A 84 -2.44 -1.09 23.48
CA VAL A 84 -1.43 -0.95 24.54
C VAL A 84 -0.09 -1.43 23.99
N VAL A 85 0.98 -0.67 24.24
CA VAL A 85 2.34 -1.07 23.86
C VAL A 85 3.01 -1.79 25.03
N ALA A 86 3.44 -3.02 24.82
CA ALA A 86 4.28 -3.81 25.70
C ALA A 86 5.70 -3.93 25.14
N ASP A 87 6.68 -4.06 26.04
CA ASP A 87 8.10 -4.27 25.71
C ASP A 87 8.64 -3.32 24.63
N ASP A 88 8.16 -2.06 24.65
CA ASP A 88 8.48 -0.98 23.71
C ASP A 88 8.24 -1.27 22.21
N SER A 89 7.62 -2.41 21.86
CA SER A 89 7.60 -2.90 20.47
C SER A 89 6.40 -3.77 20.09
N VAL A 90 5.61 -4.25 21.07
CA VAL A 90 4.46 -5.10 20.83
C VAL A 90 3.18 -4.32 21.09
N VAL A 91 2.37 -4.10 20.06
CA VAL A 91 1.07 -3.46 20.16
C VAL A 91 0.01 -4.54 20.37
N CYS A 92 -0.67 -4.53 21.52
CA CYS A 92 -1.73 -5.47 21.88
C CYS A 92 -3.08 -4.77 21.93
N ALA A 93 -4.13 -5.38 21.40
CA ALA A 93 -5.51 -4.91 21.58
C ALA A 93 -6.50 -6.07 21.71
N ALA A 94 -7.45 -5.93 22.63
CA ALA A 94 -8.58 -6.84 22.74
C ALA A 94 -9.55 -6.59 21.57
N VAL A 95 -10.19 -7.65 21.08
CA VAL A 95 -11.18 -7.59 20.00
C VAL A 95 -12.44 -8.35 20.39
N THR A 96 -13.58 -7.96 19.84
CA THR A 96 -14.80 -8.78 19.95
C THR A 96 -14.63 -10.10 19.22
N PRO A 97 -15.40 -11.15 19.56
CA PRO A 97 -15.42 -12.39 18.79
C PRO A 97 -15.55 -12.14 17.29
N LEU A 98 -14.70 -12.79 16.50
CA LEU A 98 -14.59 -12.56 15.07
C LEU A 98 -15.60 -13.42 14.31
N ARG A 99 -16.18 -12.87 13.23
CA ARG A 99 -17.04 -13.62 12.32
C ARG A 99 -16.21 -14.44 11.34
N ALA A 100 -16.67 -15.63 11.00
CA ALA A 100 -16.01 -16.47 9.99
C ALA A 100 -15.93 -15.77 8.63
N GLY A 101 -14.76 -15.86 7.99
CA GLY A 101 -14.42 -15.22 6.73
C GLY A 101 -13.11 -14.42 6.81
N VAL A 102 -12.76 -13.77 5.70
CA VAL A 102 -11.55 -12.94 5.61
C VAL A 102 -11.74 -11.66 6.41
N THR A 103 -10.80 -11.39 7.32
CA THR A 103 -10.74 -10.16 8.11
C THR A 103 -9.51 -9.36 7.71
N THR A 104 -9.67 -8.05 7.54
CA THR A 104 -8.56 -7.11 7.27
C THR A 104 -8.18 -6.41 8.56
N LEU A 105 -6.89 -6.42 8.91
CA LEU A 105 -6.31 -5.62 9.98
C LEU A 105 -5.51 -4.47 9.38
N THR A 106 -5.90 -3.24 9.72
CA THR A 106 -5.18 -2.02 9.39
C THR A 106 -4.55 -1.47 10.67
N TYR A 107 -3.33 -0.95 10.56
CA TYR A 107 -2.62 -0.36 11.68
C TYR A 107 -1.89 0.91 11.29
N THR A 108 -1.74 1.83 12.26
CA THR A 108 -0.82 2.97 12.20
C THR A 108 0.08 2.96 13.43
N VAL A 109 1.40 3.05 13.24
CA VAL A 109 2.38 3.08 14.33
C VAL A 109 3.44 4.16 14.09
N THR A 110 3.97 4.73 15.16
CA THR A 110 5.10 5.67 15.10
C THR A 110 6.38 4.98 15.58
N ALA A 111 7.33 4.79 14.68
CA ALA A 111 8.65 4.25 15.02
C ALA A 111 9.42 5.19 15.96
N ALA A 112 10.43 4.68 16.66
CA ALA A 112 11.21 5.48 17.63
C ALA A 112 11.87 6.73 17.03
N ASP A 113 12.24 6.70 15.74
CA ASP A 113 12.76 7.86 14.99
C ASP A 113 11.69 8.91 14.69
N GLY A 114 10.41 8.53 14.74
CA GLY A 114 9.27 9.41 14.50
C GLY A 114 8.51 9.16 13.23
N ASP A 115 8.95 8.22 12.42
CA ASP A 115 8.28 7.91 11.17
C ASP A 115 6.97 7.16 11.48
N GLU A 116 5.85 7.82 11.18
CA GLU A 116 4.54 7.21 11.21
C GLU A 116 4.32 6.33 9.98
N GLN A 117 3.78 5.14 10.20
CA GLN A 117 3.57 4.15 9.16
C GLN A 117 2.21 3.52 9.31
N THR A 118 1.49 3.53 8.20
CA THR A 118 0.20 2.86 8.05
C THR A 118 0.35 1.67 7.12
N SER A 119 -0.21 0.53 7.50
CA SER A 119 -0.28 -0.64 6.63
C SER A 119 -1.49 -1.50 6.95
N ALA A 120 -1.72 -2.51 6.13
CA ALA A 120 -2.80 -3.47 6.35
C ALA A 120 -2.40 -4.88 5.89
N TYR A 121 -2.99 -5.89 6.50
CA TYR A 121 -2.91 -7.28 6.06
C TYR A 121 -4.21 -8.02 6.34
N GLN A 122 -4.37 -9.20 5.75
CA GLN A 122 -5.56 -10.03 5.90
C GLN A 122 -5.23 -11.35 6.58
N PHE A 123 -6.20 -11.91 7.31
CA PHE A 123 -6.19 -13.27 7.84
C PHE A 123 -7.60 -13.87 7.72
N GLU A 124 -7.71 -15.19 7.79
CA GLU A 124 -8.99 -15.90 7.70
C GLU A 124 -9.47 -16.33 9.08
N VAL A 125 -10.75 -16.14 9.35
CA VAL A 125 -11.42 -16.67 10.54
C VAL A 125 -12.25 -17.86 10.11
N ALA A 126 -12.06 -19.01 10.75
CA ALA A 126 -12.79 -20.23 10.43
C ALA A 126 -13.43 -20.85 11.68
N ASP A 127 -14.70 -21.22 11.57
CA ASP A 127 -15.39 -21.94 12.63
C ASP A 127 -14.77 -23.32 12.87
N GLY A 128 -14.73 -23.74 14.14
CA GLY A 128 -14.11 -25.00 14.54
C GLY A 128 -12.58 -25.01 14.49
N THR A 129 -11.94 -23.91 14.11
CA THR A 129 -10.48 -23.72 14.23
C THR A 129 -10.14 -23.20 15.63
N GLU A 130 -8.96 -23.56 16.14
CA GLU A 130 -8.48 -23.07 17.42
C GLU A 130 -8.24 -21.54 17.36
N PRO A 131 -8.64 -20.77 18.40
CA PRO A 131 -8.28 -19.36 18.51
C PRO A 131 -6.76 -19.15 18.44
N ALA A 132 -6.33 -17.99 17.92
CA ALA A 132 -4.93 -17.62 18.03
C ALA A 132 -4.52 -17.51 19.50
N ALA A 133 -3.42 -18.16 19.87
CA ALA A 133 -2.89 -18.05 21.22
C ALA A 133 -2.43 -16.61 21.48
N GLU A 134 -2.85 -16.05 22.62
CA GLU A 134 -2.40 -14.72 23.04
C GLU A 134 -0.88 -14.73 23.27
N PRO A 135 -0.13 -13.80 22.64
CA PRO A 135 1.31 -13.67 22.88
C PRO A 135 1.62 -13.36 24.35
N SER A 136 2.72 -13.91 24.85
CA SER A 136 3.12 -13.73 26.25
C SER A 136 3.30 -12.27 26.66
N ALA A 137 3.70 -11.40 25.72
CA ALA A 137 3.85 -9.96 25.95
C ALA A 137 2.51 -9.25 26.22
N CYS A 138 1.40 -9.79 25.72
CA CYS A 138 0.07 -9.23 25.97
C CYS A 138 -0.56 -9.76 27.27
N ARG A 139 -0.09 -10.91 27.76
CA ARG A 139 -0.69 -11.60 28.91
C ARG A 139 -0.56 -10.76 30.18
N GLY A 140 -1.71 -10.47 30.79
CA GLY A 140 -1.78 -9.71 32.04
C GLY A 140 -1.77 -8.19 31.86
N LEU A 141 -1.77 -7.70 30.62
CA LEU A 141 -2.07 -6.30 30.34
C LEU A 141 -3.55 -6.01 30.63
N ASP A 142 -3.82 -4.80 31.13
CA ASP A 142 -5.18 -4.26 31.22
C ASP A 142 -5.59 -3.72 29.83
N LEU A 143 -6.12 -4.60 29.00
CA LEU A 143 -6.65 -4.26 27.68
C LEU A 143 -8.10 -3.80 27.83
N ALA A 144 -8.38 -2.57 27.40
CA ALA A 144 -9.73 -2.04 27.40
C ALA A 144 -10.64 -2.93 26.56
N ALA A 145 -11.81 -3.28 27.11
CA ALA A 145 -12.80 -4.05 26.37
C ALA A 145 -13.18 -3.29 25.08
N PRO A 146 -13.29 -4.00 23.93
CA PRO A 146 -13.75 -3.37 22.70
C PRO A 146 -15.19 -2.91 22.87
N ALA A 147 -15.39 -1.60 22.88
CA ALA A 147 -16.72 -1.01 22.88
C ALA A 147 -17.20 -0.90 21.42
N ALA A 148 -18.44 -1.29 21.17
CA ALA A 148 -19.11 -0.82 19.97
C ALA A 148 -19.14 0.72 20.02
N PRO A 149 -18.97 1.42 18.89
CA PRO A 149 -19.10 2.87 18.87
C PRO A 149 -20.42 3.25 19.53
N GLU A 150 -20.36 4.08 20.59
CA GLU A 150 -21.55 4.64 21.19
C GLU A 150 -22.33 5.39 20.09
N PRO A 151 -23.67 5.28 20.04
CA PRO A 151 -24.45 6.07 19.10
C PRO A 151 -24.07 7.53 19.27
N GLN A 152 -23.44 8.13 18.26
CA GLN A 152 -23.25 9.58 18.25
C GLN A 152 -24.65 10.20 18.36
N PRO A 153 -24.86 11.19 19.24
CA PRO A 153 -26.12 11.90 19.28
C PRO A 153 -26.40 12.44 17.88
N GLU A 154 -27.51 11.97 17.29
CA GLU A 154 -28.01 12.45 16.01
C GLU A 154 -28.17 13.98 16.13
N PRO A 155 -27.67 14.78 15.17
CA PRO A 155 -27.82 16.22 15.26
C PRO A 155 -29.32 16.56 15.34
N GLU A 156 -29.77 17.05 16.49
CA GLU A 156 -31.13 17.57 16.62
C GLU A 156 -31.30 18.67 15.56
N ALA A 157 -32.24 18.44 14.64
CA ALA A 157 -32.62 19.42 13.63
C ALA A 157 -33.08 20.70 14.34
N GLN A 158 -32.26 21.74 14.29
CA GLN A 158 -32.63 23.06 14.77
C GLN A 158 -33.82 23.59 13.93
N PRO A 159 -34.86 24.18 14.56
CA PRO A 159 -35.93 24.82 13.80
C PRO A 159 -35.37 25.99 13.00
N ALA A 160 -35.59 25.98 11.68
CA ALA A 160 -35.33 27.12 10.82
C ALA A 160 -36.29 28.27 11.16
N THR A 161 -35.84 29.23 11.97
CA THR A 161 -36.48 30.55 12.04
C THR A 161 -36.06 31.36 10.83
N GLY A 162 -36.99 31.53 9.88
CA GLY A 162 -36.84 32.46 8.79
C GLY A 162 -36.70 33.90 9.28
N SER A 163 -35.70 34.60 8.76
CA SER A 163 -35.61 36.05 8.84
C SER A 163 -35.32 36.58 7.43
N ALA A 164 -36.31 37.29 6.88
CA ALA A 164 -36.23 37.96 5.61
C ALA A 164 -35.93 39.45 5.82
N ALA A 165 -34.85 39.93 5.20
CA ALA A 165 -34.64 41.27 4.66
C ALA A 165 -33.29 41.20 3.92
N GLY A 166 -33.26 41.17 2.57
CA GLY A 166 -33.21 42.38 1.74
C GLY A 166 -31.82 43.00 1.84
N GLY A 167 -30.94 43.05 0.85
CA GLY A 167 -30.99 42.95 -0.60
C GLY A 167 -29.82 43.84 -1.06
N ASP A 168 -28.99 43.38 -1.99
CA ASP A 168 -28.52 44.19 -3.13
C ASP A 168 -27.46 43.45 -3.95
N ASP A 169 -27.67 43.60 -5.25
CA ASP A 169 -27.03 42.94 -6.35
C ASP A 169 -25.56 43.34 -6.55
N THR A 170 -24.71 42.38 -6.93
CA THR A 170 -23.70 42.60 -7.97
C THR A 170 -23.38 41.26 -8.66
N SER A 171 -23.87 41.12 -9.89
CA SER A 171 -23.49 40.11 -10.88
C SER A 171 -22.33 40.67 -11.75
N PRO A 172 -21.77 39.98 -12.75
CA PRO A 172 -21.28 38.59 -12.89
C PRO A 172 -19.78 38.57 -13.31
N GLY A 173 -19.11 37.40 -13.32
CA GLY A 173 -17.82 37.26 -14.00
C GLY A 173 -17.25 35.84 -14.05
N PRO A 174 -16.81 35.31 -15.22
CA PRO A 174 -16.72 33.88 -15.51
C PRO A 174 -15.30 33.29 -15.36
N GLY A 175 -15.21 31.96 -15.26
CA GLY A 175 -13.99 31.18 -15.51
C GLY A 175 -13.62 30.26 -14.34
N GLY A 176 -13.36 28.96 -14.49
CA GLY A 176 -13.19 28.20 -15.72
C GLY A 176 -13.26 26.69 -15.49
N THR A 177 -13.77 26.05 -16.55
CA THR A 177 -13.27 24.82 -17.19
C THR A 177 -12.96 23.57 -16.36
N THR A 178 -13.76 22.55 -16.68
CA THR A 178 -13.54 21.11 -16.65
C THR A 178 -12.20 20.61 -17.24
N ALA A 179 -11.55 19.66 -16.52
CA ALA A 179 -10.81 18.45 -16.99
C ALA A 179 -9.48 18.59 -17.81
N PRO A 180 -8.63 17.55 -18.02
CA PRO A 180 -8.28 16.33 -17.24
C PRO A 180 -6.76 15.99 -17.18
N VAL A 181 -6.48 14.81 -16.62
CA VAL A 181 -5.25 13.97 -16.57
C VAL A 181 -4.49 13.81 -17.91
N VAL A 182 -3.20 13.46 -17.78
CA VAL A 182 -2.27 12.80 -18.74
C VAL A 182 -1.44 13.72 -19.65
N LEU A 183 -0.28 14.17 -19.15
CA LEU A 183 0.83 14.65 -20.00
C LEU A 183 2.18 14.00 -19.64
N ALA A 184 2.22 12.68 -19.51
CA ALA A 184 3.49 11.94 -19.34
C ALA A 184 3.65 10.69 -20.23
N GLY A 185 2.61 10.26 -20.97
CA GLY A 185 2.68 9.08 -21.85
C GLY A 185 3.14 9.38 -23.29
N ALA A 186 2.88 10.57 -23.81
CA ALA A 186 3.08 10.88 -25.23
C ALA A 186 4.56 11.05 -25.63
N ALA A 187 5.43 11.48 -24.71
CA ALA A 187 6.85 11.69 -25.00
C ALA A 187 7.62 10.37 -25.21
N VAL A 188 7.24 9.30 -24.50
CA VAL A 188 7.92 8.00 -24.57
C VAL A 188 7.59 7.27 -25.88
N VAL A 189 6.34 7.33 -26.33
CA VAL A 189 5.91 6.68 -27.58
C VAL A 189 6.55 7.37 -28.80
N ALA A 190 6.67 8.70 -28.79
CA ALA A 190 7.32 9.44 -29.87
C ALA A 190 8.81 9.12 -30.00
N ALA A 191 9.52 8.94 -28.88
CA ALA A 191 10.95 8.60 -28.88
C ALA A 191 11.22 7.19 -29.44
N VAL A 192 10.36 6.21 -29.08
CA VAL A 192 10.49 4.83 -29.56
C VAL A 192 10.16 4.72 -31.05
N ALA A 193 9.11 5.39 -31.51
CA ALA A 193 8.76 5.43 -32.93
C ALA A 193 9.85 6.10 -33.78
N GLY A 194 10.43 7.20 -33.29
CA GLY A 194 11.54 7.90 -33.95
C GLY A 194 12.79 7.02 -34.10
N ALA A 195 13.17 6.30 -33.04
CA ALA A 195 14.33 5.40 -33.07
C ALA A 195 14.14 4.23 -34.06
N LEU A 196 12.92 3.68 -34.16
CA LEU A 196 12.60 2.62 -35.12
C LEU A 196 12.61 3.12 -36.57
N ALA A 197 12.07 4.31 -36.83
CA ALA A 197 12.07 4.91 -38.17
C ALA A 197 13.50 5.20 -38.67
N VAL A 198 14.37 5.77 -37.82
CA VAL A 198 15.78 6.02 -38.16
C VAL A 198 16.52 4.71 -38.46
N ARG A 199 16.24 3.64 -37.70
CA ARG A 199 16.86 2.33 -37.90
C ARG A 199 16.41 1.68 -39.21
N MET A 200 15.15 1.82 -39.61
CA MET A 200 14.67 1.32 -40.91
C MET A 200 15.23 2.12 -42.09
N LEU A 201 15.33 3.44 -41.98
CA LEU A 201 15.92 4.30 -43.01
C LEU A 201 17.41 4.03 -43.20
N ARG A 202 18.17 3.79 -42.12
CA ARG A 202 19.58 3.39 -42.19
C ARG A 202 19.77 2.01 -42.82
N ARG A 203 18.83 1.08 -42.63
CA ARG A 203 18.86 -0.25 -43.27
C ARG A 203 18.61 -0.15 -44.78
N ARG A 204 17.69 0.70 -45.23
CA ARG A 204 17.39 0.90 -46.66
C ARG A 204 18.55 1.55 -47.42
N ARG A 205 19.25 2.50 -46.79
CA ARG A 205 20.45 3.12 -47.38
C ARG A 205 21.65 2.17 -47.51
N HIS A 206 21.67 1.07 -46.76
CA HIS A 206 22.70 0.04 -46.88
C HIS A 206 22.41 -0.99 -47.98
N THR A 207 21.15 -1.10 -48.44
CA THR A 207 20.78 -1.98 -49.55
C THR A 207 20.99 -1.34 -50.92
N GLU A 208 20.92 -0.01 -51.05
CA GLU A 208 21.15 0.69 -52.33
C GLU A 208 22.65 0.88 -52.68
N ARG A 209 23.58 0.68 -51.74
CA ARG A 209 25.04 0.80 -51.98
C ARG A 209 25.73 -0.53 -52.32
N ARG A 210 24.97 -1.56 -52.72
CA ARG A 210 25.50 -2.88 -53.14
C ARG A 210 25.12 -3.26 -54.57
N GLU A 211 24.47 -2.38 -55.32
CA GLU A 211 24.13 -2.61 -56.74
C GLU A 211 24.95 -1.77 -57.74
N ASP A 212 25.78 -0.84 -57.27
CA ASP A 212 26.73 -0.09 -58.12
C ASP A 212 28.18 -0.51 -57.82
N THR A 213 28.55 -1.74 -58.17
CA THR A 213 29.95 -2.17 -58.48
C THR A 213 29.95 -3.60 -59.01
N VAL A 214 29.62 -3.74 -60.29
CA VAL A 214 30.16 -4.76 -61.21
C VAL A 214 30.59 -4.02 -62.46
#